data_AF-A0A3B8JBP6-F1
#
_entry.id   AF-A0A3B8JBP6-F1
#
_cell.length_a   1.000
_cell.length_b   1.000
_cell.length_c   1.000
_cell.angle_alpha   90.00
_cell.angle_beta   90.00
_cell.angle_gamma   90.00
#
_symmetry.space_group_name_H-M   'P 1'
#
loop_
_entity.id
_entity.type
_entity.pdbx_description
1 polymer ?
#
loop_
_entity_poly.entity_id
_entity_poly.type
_entity_poly.pdbx_seq_one_letter_code
_entity_poly.pdbx_strand_id
1 'polypeptide(L)' 'IQEEINKYREKRFPAVIPIPGTAGSLGIGMSGVKKCVEKAVGADILFRDD' A
#
# COMPACT_ATOMS: atom_id res chain seq x y z
N ILE A 1 11.98 8.94 -3.36
CA ILE A 1 11.38 8.42 -2.09
C ILE A 1 10.73 7.06 -2.27
N GLN A 2 9.91 6.82 -3.30
CA GLN A 2 9.27 5.51 -3.48
C GLN A 2 10.26 4.33 -3.49
N GLU A 3 11.40 4.49 -4.16
CA GLU A 3 12.48 3.48 -4.15
C GLU A 3 13.04 3.22 -2.76
N GLU A 4 13.26 4.27 -1.96
CA GLU A 4 13.72 4.13 -0.57
C GLU A 4 12.69 3.39 0.30
N ILE A 5 11.41 3.70 0.17
CA ILE A 5 10.32 3.00 0.88
C ILE A 5 10.31 1.52 0.49
N ASN A 6 10.49 1.21 -0.80
CA ASN A 6 10.49 -0.16 -1.30
C ASN A 6 11.63 -1.01 -0.72
N LYS A 7 12.79 -0.42 -0.37
CA LYS A 7 13.90 -1.13 0.30
C LYS A 7 13.51 -1.72 1.65
N TYR A 8 12.48 -1.17 2.29
CA TYR A 8 11.99 -1.63 3.60
C TYR A 8 10.69 -2.44 3.52
N ARG A 9 10.07 -2.55 2.33
CA ARG A 9 8.75 -3.17 2.16
C ARG A 9 8.70 -4.65 2.53
N GLU A 10 9.80 -5.37 2.34
CA GLU A 10 9.94 -6.79 2.68
C GLU A 10 10.72 -7.01 3.99
N LYS A 11 11.19 -5.94 4.63
CA LYS A 11 11.95 -6.01 5.88
C LYS A 11 11.00 -5.96 7.08
N ARG A 12 11.34 -6.68 8.14
CA ARG A 12 10.56 -6.67 9.39
C ARG A 12 10.54 -5.29 10.06
N PHE A 13 11.66 -4.58 10.03
CA PHE A 13 11.79 -3.23 10.57
C PHE A 13 12.78 -2.40 9.72
N PRO A 14 12.61 -1.06 9.68
CA PRO A 14 11.46 -0.30 10.16
C PRO A 14 10.21 -0.48 9.27
N ALA A 15 9.02 -0.34 9.86
CA ALA A 15 7.77 -0.26 9.11
C ALA A 15 7.52 1.17 8.63
N VAL A 16 7.36 1.37 7.32
CA VAL A 16 7.11 2.69 6.73
C VAL A 16 5.63 2.83 6.39
N ILE A 17 4.90 3.61 7.20
CA ILE A 17 3.45 3.80 7.08
C ILE A 17 3.17 5.26 6.71
N PRO A 18 2.81 5.58 5.46
CA PRO A 18 2.49 6.95 5.07
C PRO A 18 1.13 7.39 5.66
N ILE A 19 1.09 8.61 6.17
CA ILE A 19 -0.13 9.25 6.68
C ILE A 19 -0.53 10.43 5.78
N PRO A 20 -1.83 10.73 5.67
CA PRO A 20 -2.30 11.87 4.89
C PRO A 20 -1.82 13.20 5.47
N GLY A 21 -1.66 14.20 4.60
CA GLY A 21 -1.37 15.58 4.97
C GLY A 21 -2.64 16.43 5.07
N THR A 22 -2.48 17.73 5.26
CA THR A 22 -3.61 18.69 5.33
C THR A 22 -4.43 18.75 4.04
N ALA A 23 -3.84 18.43 2.89
CA ALA A 23 -4.52 18.34 1.61
C ALA A 23 -5.30 17.02 1.41
N GLY A 24 -5.29 16.11 2.39
CA GLY A 24 -5.96 14.82 2.32
C GLY A 24 -5.05 13.65 1.94
N SER A 25 -5.67 12.53 1.54
CA SER A 25 -4.98 11.28 1.19
C SER A 25 -4.77 11.17 -0.31
N LEU A 26 -3.57 10.76 -0.71
CA LEU A 26 -3.25 10.42 -2.10
C LEU A 26 -3.65 8.97 -2.47
N GLY A 27 -4.29 8.22 -1.55
CA GLY A 27 -4.74 6.85 -1.79
C GLY A 27 -3.60 5.81 -1.90
N ILE A 28 -2.33 6.22 -1.77
CA ILE A 28 -1.15 5.35 -1.95
C ILE A 28 -1.16 4.11 -1.06
N GLY A 29 -1.65 4.23 0.17
CA GLY A 29 -1.78 3.10 1.10
C GLY A 29 -2.81 2.09 0.60
N MET A 30 -3.99 2.56 0.21
CA MET A 30 -5.08 1.70 -0.26
C MET A 30 -4.74 1.00 -1.57
N SER A 31 -4.14 1.73 -2.52
CA SER A 31 -3.59 1.15 -3.75
C SER A 31 -2.52 0.09 -3.47
N GLY A 32 -1.74 0.27 -2.40
CA GLY A 32 -0.77 -0.71 -1.92
C GLY A 32 -1.44 -1.98 -1.38
N VAL A 33 -2.52 -1.85 -0.63
CA VAL A 33 -3.31 -2.97 -0.10
C VAL A 33 -3.94 -3.77 -1.24
N LYS A 34 -4.61 -3.11 -2.19
CA LYS A 34 -5.20 -3.76 -3.37
C LYS A 34 -4.18 -4.61 -4.14
N LYS A 35 -3.02 -4.04 -4.45
CA LYS A 35 -1.92 -4.77 -5.12
C LYS A 35 -1.42 -5.97 -4.32
N CYS A 36 -1.35 -5.85 -2.98
CA CYS A 36 -0.96 -6.97 -2.13
C CYS A 36 -2.01 -8.10 -2.16
N VAL A 37 -3.30 -7.74 -2.13
CA VAL A 37 -4.41 -8.70 -2.21
C VAL A 37 -4.41 -9.42 -3.55
N GLU A 38 -4.31 -8.68 -4.66
CA GLU A 38 -4.21 -9.26 -6.00
C GLU A 38 -3.00 -10.18 -6.14
N LYS A 39 -1.83 -9.77 -5.63
CA LYS A 39 -0.61 -10.59 -5.68
C LYS A 39 -0.72 -11.87 -4.86
N ALA A 40 -1.38 -11.82 -3.70
CA ALA A 40 -1.48 -12.96 -2.79
C ALA A 40 -2.61 -13.94 -3.16
N VAL A 41 -3.75 -13.41 -3.60
CA VAL A 41 -4.99 -14.18 -3.82
C VAL A 41 -5.23 -14.44 -5.31
N GLY A 42 -4.64 -13.62 -6.20
CA GLY A 42 -4.87 -13.69 -7.65
C GLY A 42 -6.16 -13.01 -8.11
N ALA A 43 -6.91 -12.40 -7.19
CA ALA A 43 -8.13 -11.67 -7.48
C ALA A 43 -8.31 -10.51 -6.50
N ASP A 44 -9.00 -9.47 -6.94
CA ASP A 44 -9.50 -8.45 -6.04
C ASP A 44 -10.72 -9.02 -5.28
N ILE A 45 -10.52 -9.25 -3.99
CA ILE A 45 -11.55 -9.77 -3.08
C ILE A 45 -12.07 -8.71 -2.11
N LEU A 46 -11.44 -7.54 -2.03
CA LEU A 46 -11.80 -6.49 -1.06
C LEU A 46 -12.52 -5.31 -1.72
N PHE A 47 -12.29 -5.05 -3.01
CA PHE A 47 -12.78 -3.84 -3.69
C PHE A 47 -13.66 -4.17 -4.91
N ARG A 48 -14.53 -5.19 -4.80
CA ARG A 48 -15.37 -5.69 -5.90
C ARG A 48 -16.54 -4.78 -6.32
N ASP A 49 -16.86 -3.76 -5.52
CA ASP A 49 -18.09 -2.95 -5.66
C ASP A 49 -17.85 -1.43 -5.71
N ASP A 50 -16.67 -0.98 -6.16
CA ASP A 50 -16.39 0.42 -6.52
C ASP A 50 -16.56 0.68 -8.03
#